data_AF-A0A831LL94-F1
#
_entry.id   AF-A0A831LL94-F1
#
_cell.length_a   1.000
_cell.length_b   1.000
_cell.length_c   1.000
_cell.angle_alpha   90.00
_cell.angle_beta   90.00
_cell.angle_gamma   90.00
#
_symmetry.space_group_name_H-M   'P 1'
#
loop_
_entity.id
_entity.type
_entity.pdbx_description
1 polymer ?
#
loop_
_entity_poly.entity_id
_entity_poly.type
_entity_poly.pdbx_seq_one_letter_code
_entity_poly.pdbx_strand_id
1 'polypeptide(L)'
;MRELQRLKIKNAIERGDFGALSRLCLELLQTDNWLEAWRKMEQIVEASREYVLAKFLASAYVLAQEEIYNILSPATRDFLARDVVVCLEKTAQVIADLSRQGGSGGAHAQPGV
;
A
#
# COMPACT_ATOMS: atom_id res chain seq x y z
N MET A 1 -7.28 9.57 -0.32
CA MET A 1 -7.31 8.69 0.87
C MET A 1 -8.53 9.07 1.71
N ARG A 2 -9.34 8.09 2.13
CA ARG A 2 -10.53 8.37 2.99
C ARG A 2 -10.04 8.80 4.38
N GLU A 3 -10.70 9.77 5.00
CA GLU A 3 -10.35 10.31 6.33
C GLU A 3 -10.19 9.21 7.41
N LEU A 4 -10.99 8.15 7.29
CA LEU A 4 -10.90 6.94 8.12
C LEU A 4 -9.54 6.21 8.02
N GLN A 5 -8.92 6.15 6.83
CA GLN A 5 -7.61 5.52 6.66
C GLN A 5 -6.51 6.34 7.33
N ARG A 6 -6.58 7.68 7.26
CA ARG A 6 -5.64 8.56 7.98
C ARG A 6 -5.74 8.38 9.49
N LEU A 7 -6.97 8.26 10.00
CA LEU A 7 -7.21 8.01 11.42
C LEU A 7 -6.62 6.65 11.86
N LYS A 8 -6.84 5.58 11.06
CA LYS A 8 -6.26 4.26 11.33
C LYS A 8 -4.72 4.28 11.36
N ILE A 9 -4.10 4.97 10.40
CA ILE A 9 -2.64 5.14 10.34
C ILE A 9 -2.14 5.88 11.60
N LYS A 10 -2.76 7.02 11.92
CA LYS A 10 -2.40 7.81 13.10
C LYS A 10 -2.49 6.99 14.39
N ASN A 11 -3.60 6.29 14.59
CA ASN A 11 -3.80 5.45 15.78
C ASN A 11 -2.76 4.31 15.88
N ALA A 12 -2.38 3.69 14.75
CA ALA A 12 -1.37 2.64 14.74
C ALA A 12 0.02 3.18 15.13
N ILE A 13 0.39 4.37 14.64
CA ILE A 13 1.65 5.04 14.99
C ILE A 13 1.66 5.43 16.48
N GLU A 14 0.59 6.06 16.98
CA GLU A 14 0.50 6.50 18.38
C GLU A 14 0.58 5.34 19.38
N ARG A 15 0.12 4.15 18.98
CA ARG A 15 0.17 2.92 19.80
C ARG A 15 1.44 2.10 19.60
N GLY A 16 2.30 2.46 18.65
CA GLY A 16 3.45 1.64 18.25
C GLY A 16 3.06 0.29 17.63
N ASP A 17 1.80 0.13 17.22
CA ASP A 17 1.28 -1.11 16.62
C ASP A 17 1.56 -1.13 15.12
N PHE A 18 2.83 -1.34 14.76
CA PHE A 18 3.23 -1.41 13.36
C PHE A 18 2.77 -2.68 12.65
N GLY A 19 2.36 -3.70 13.41
CA GLY A 19 1.65 -4.86 12.87
C GLY A 19 0.29 -4.45 12.30
N ALA A 20 -0.46 -3.62 13.02
CA ALA A 20 -1.70 -3.03 12.51
C ALA A 20 -1.46 -2.13 11.30
N LEU A 21 -0.40 -1.32 11.31
CA LEU A 21 -0.02 -0.50 10.18
C LEU A 21 0.24 -1.34 8.91
N SER A 22 0.92 -2.48 9.07
CA SER A 22 1.20 -3.41 7.98
C SER A 22 -0.07 -4.09 7.44
N ARG A 23 -1.04 -4.41 8.31
CA ARG A 23 -2.36 -4.93 7.90
C ARG A 23 -3.14 -3.95 7.03
N LEU A 24 -2.96 -2.64 7.21
CA LEU A 24 -3.60 -1.65 6.35
C LEU A 24 -3.13 -1.74 4.88
N CYS A 25 -1.91 -2.24 4.63
CA CYS A 25 -1.45 -2.45 3.26
C CYS A 25 -2.25 -3.58 2.58
N LEU A 26 -2.54 -4.65 3.33
CA LEU A 26 -3.39 -5.75 2.86
C LEU A 26 -4.82 -5.27 2.63
N GLU A 27 -5.39 -4.48 3.55
CA GLU A 27 -6.71 -3.85 3.38
C GLU A 27 -6.76 -2.99 2.11
N LEU A 28 -5.74 -2.16 1.88
CA LEU A 28 -5.67 -1.27 0.71
C LEU A 28 -5.61 -2.04 -0.61
N LEU A 29 -4.85 -3.14 -0.62
CA LEU A 29 -4.73 -4.05 -1.76
C LEU A 29 -5.89 -5.08 -1.82
N GLN A 30 -6.86 -5.00 -0.91
CA GLN A 30 -8.03 -5.88 -0.83
C GLN A 30 -7.63 -7.36 -0.85
N THR A 31 -6.67 -7.74 -0.01
CA THR A 31 -6.12 -9.10 0.11
C THR A 31 -6.03 -9.46 1.59
N ASP A 32 -6.02 -10.76 1.89
CA ASP A 32 -5.83 -11.32 3.24
C ASP A 32 -4.45 -11.96 3.44
N ASN A 33 -3.65 -12.11 2.38
CA ASN A 33 -2.36 -12.78 2.43
C ASN A 33 -1.28 -12.00 1.65
N TRP A 34 -0.03 -12.17 2.10
CA TRP A 34 1.11 -11.43 1.56
C TRP A 34 1.48 -11.84 0.13
N LEU A 35 1.27 -13.10 -0.25
CA LEU A 35 1.60 -13.56 -1.60
C LEU A 35 0.71 -12.88 -2.66
N GLU A 36 -0.58 -12.80 -2.39
CA GLU A 36 -1.52 -12.06 -3.23
C GLU A 36 -1.27 -10.55 -3.18
N ALA A 37 -0.88 -10.00 -2.02
CA ALA A 37 -0.46 -8.61 -1.92
C ALA A 37 0.71 -8.29 -2.87
N TRP A 38 1.71 -9.16 -2.92
CA TRP A 38 2.82 -9.05 -3.86
C TRP A 38 2.35 -9.10 -5.32
N ARG A 39 1.49 -10.05 -5.68
CA ARG A 39 0.93 -10.13 -7.05
C ARG A 39 0.20 -8.85 -7.46
N LYS A 40 -0.64 -8.30 -6.59
CA LYS A 40 -1.36 -7.05 -6.84
C LYS A 40 -0.43 -5.86 -6.92
N MET A 41 0.58 -5.81 -6.06
CA MET A 41 1.59 -4.76 -6.11
C MET A 41 2.39 -4.80 -7.41
N GLU A 42 2.78 -5.97 -7.90
CA GLU A 42 3.46 -6.11 -9.19
C GLU A 42 2.65 -5.51 -10.34
N GLN A 43 1.34 -5.81 -10.39
CA GLN A 43 0.43 -5.20 -11.38
C GLN A 43 0.40 -3.67 -11.28
N ILE A 44 0.37 -3.13 -10.05
CA ILE A 44 0.35 -1.70 -9.79
C ILE A 44 1.67 -1.04 -10.25
N VAL A 45 2.82 -1.59 -9.87
CA VAL A 45 4.13 -1.01 -10.23
C VAL A 45 4.43 -1.15 -11.71
N GLU A 46 3.99 -2.22 -12.37
CA GLU A 46 4.11 -2.36 -13.83
C GLU A 46 3.29 -1.30 -14.57
N ALA A 47 2.05 -1.09 -14.16
CA ALA A 47 1.15 -0.11 -14.77
C ALA A 47 1.57 1.34 -14.50
N SER A 48 2.04 1.64 -13.30
CA SER A 48 2.40 3.00 -12.86
C SER A 48 3.86 3.37 -13.06
N ARG A 49 4.75 2.39 -13.25
CA ARG A 49 6.23 2.52 -13.20
C ARG A 49 6.78 3.00 -11.85
N GLU A 50 5.98 2.96 -10.80
CA GLU A 50 6.41 3.35 -9.45
C GLU A 50 7.00 2.18 -8.64
N TYR A 51 8.14 1.66 -9.07
CA TYR A 51 8.79 0.48 -8.47
C TYR A 51 9.17 0.62 -6.98
N VAL A 52 9.28 1.86 -6.48
CA VAL A 52 9.56 2.12 -5.06
C VAL A 52 8.47 1.55 -4.14
N LEU A 53 7.23 1.40 -4.64
CA LEU A 53 6.13 0.82 -3.87
C LEU A 53 6.39 -0.63 -3.47
N ALA A 54 7.08 -1.41 -4.32
CA ALA A 54 7.48 -2.78 -3.98
C ALA A 54 8.45 -2.81 -2.80
N LYS A 55 9.39 -1.86 -2.72
CA LYS A 55 10.30 -1.72 -1.58
C LYS A 55 9.51 -1.40 -0.30
N PHE A 56 8.54 -0.50 -0.37
CA PHE A 56 7.75 -0.14 0.81
C PHE A 56 6.80 -1.27 1.25
N LEU A 57 6.30 -2.09 0.31
CA LEU A 57 5.56 -3.30 0.65
C LEU A 57 6.45 -4.32 1.38
N ALA A 58 7.72 -4.46 1.00
CA ALA A 58 8.67 -5.28 1.75
C ALA A 58 8.85 -4.79 3.19
N SER A 59 8.91 -3.47 3.43
CA SER A 59 8.95 -2.93 4.80
C SER A 59 7.70 -3.31 5.61
N ALA A 60 6.52 -3.29 4.99
CA ALA A 60 5.27 -3.74 5.62
C ALA A 60 5.28 -5.24 5.91
N TYR A 61 5.76 -6.05 4.96
CA TYR A 61 5.89 -7.49 5.15
C TYR A 61 6.79 -7.83 6.34
N VAL A 62 7.96 -7.17 6.42
CA VAL A 62 8.91 -7.36 7.52
C VAL A 62 8.27 -7.02 8.87
N LEU A 63 7.55 -5.91 8.97
CA LEU A 63 6.88 -5.49 10.20
C LEU A 63 5.69 -6.39 10.59
N ALA A 64 5.17 -7.17 9.66
CA ALA A 64 4.10 -8.14 9.93
C ALA A 64 4.60 -9.52 10.36
N GLN A 65 5.88 -9.85 10.13
CA GLN A 65 6.46 -11.10 10.59
C GLN A 65 6.87 -10.97 12.06
N GLU A 66 6.18 -11.67 12.95
CA GLU A 66 6.42 -11.60 14.40
C GLU A 66 7.88 -11.93 14.77
N GLU A 67 8.44 -12.96 14.13
CA GLU A 67 9.83 -13.38 14.36
C GLU A 67 10.82 -12.26 14.03
N ILE A 68 10.63 -11.58 12.90
CA ILE A 68 11.51 -10.47 12.49
C ILE A 68 11.25 -9.26 13.38
N TYR A 69 9.98 -8.90 13.56
CA TYR A 69 9.56 -7.76 14.38
C TYR A 69 10.21 -7.81 15.76
N ASN A 70 10.17 -8.95 16.45
CA ASN A 70 10.71 -9.13 17.79
C ASN A 70 12.23 -8.98 17.88
N ILE A 71 12.97 -9.24 16.80
CA ILE A 71 14.44 -9.07 16.72
C ILE A 71 14.82 -7.61 16.46
N LEU A 72 14.01 -6.87 15.71
CA LEU A 72 14.32 -5.49 15.32
C LEU A 72 14.35 -4.55 16.52
N SER A 73 15.29 -3.60 16.50
CA SER A 73 15.31 -2.51 17.47
C SER A 73 14.09 -1.60 17.29
N PRO A 74 13.63 -0.89 18.34
CA PRO A 74 12.55 0.10 18.22
C PRO A 74 12.81 1.13 17.11
N ALA A 75 14.05 1.64 17.02
CA ALA A 75 14.43 2.61 15.99
C ALA A 75 14.32 2.04 14.57
N THR A 76 14.66 0.76 14.37
CA THR A 76 14.49 0.09 13.08
C THR A 76 13.01 -0.11 12.75
N ARG A 77 12.20 -0.47 13.74
CA ARG A 77 10.74 -0.62 13.55
C ARG A 77 10.10 0.71 13.15
N ASP A 78 10.46 1.80 13.83
CA ASP A 78 9.98 3.15 13.51
C ASP A 78 10.40 3.58 12.11
N PHE A 79 11.63 3.28 11.71
CA PHE A 79 12.14 3.57 10.37
C PHE A 79 11.31 2.85 9.30
N LEU A 80 11.09 1.53 9.46
CA LEU A 80 10.25 0.75 8.55
C LEU A 80 8.79 1.22 8.56
N ALA A 81 8.26 1.62 9.71
CA ALA A 81 6.88 2.09 9.81
C ALA A 81 6.65 3.35 8.97
N ARG A 82 7.64 4.24 8.87
CA ARG A 82 7.58 5.41 7.98
C ARG A 82 7.49 5.00 6.51
N ASP A 83 8.25 3.99 6.09
CA ASP A 83 8.14 3.42 4.75
C ASP A 83 6.74 2.85 4.50
N VAL A 84 6.13 2.19 5.49
CA VAL A 84 4.75 1.66 5.38
C VAL A 84 3.73 2.77 5.21
N VAL A 85 3.87 3.90 5.90
CA VAL A 85 2.99 5.07 5.70
C VAL A 85 3.07 5.57 4.26
N VAL A 86 4.29 5.69 3.72
CA VAL A 86 4.48 6.09 2.32
C VAL A 86 3.88 5.05 1.37
N CYS A 87 4.02 3.75 1.66
CA CYS A 87 3.37 2.68 0.91
C CYS A 87 1.85 2.93 0.81
N LEU A 88 1.20 3.16 1.94
CA LEU A 88 -0.25 3.35 2.01
C LEU A 88 -0.71 4.60 1.25
N GLU A 89 -0.04 5.72 1.46
CA GLU A 89 -0.39 6.99 0.82
C GLU A 89 -0.23 6.92 -0.69
N LYS A 90 0.95 6.46 -1.12
CA LYS A 90 1.31 6.49 -2.53
C LYS A 90 0.59 5.40 -3.33
N THR A 91 0.44 4.20 -2.78
CA THR A 91 -0.36 3.14 -3.42
C THR A 91 -1.81 3.56 -3.59
N ALA A 92 -2.41 4.20 -2.58
CA ALA A 92 -3.79 4.69 -2.68
C ALA A 92 -3.95 5.78 -3.77
N GLN A 93 -2.95 6.65 -3.90
CA GLN A 93 -2.91 7.65 -4.97
C GLN A 93 -2.80 6.97 -6.35
N VAL A 94 -1.84 6.07 -6.53
CA VAL A 94 -1.61 5.38 -7.81
C VAL A 94 -2.83 4.58 -8.25
N ILE A 95 -3.49 3.85 -7.34
CA ILE A 95 -4.73 3.12 -7.64
C ILE A 95 -5.81 4.09 -8.13
N ALA A 96 -5.96 5.25 -7.50
CA ALA A 96 -6.94 6.26 -7.91
C ALA A 96 -6.63 6.85 -9.29
N ASP A 97 -5.35 7.10 -9.57
CA ASP A 97 -4.89 7.66 -10.85
C ASP A 97 -5.05 6.65 -12.00
N LEU A 98 -4.68 5.37 -11.78
CA LEU A 98 -4.91 4.29 -12.74
C LEU A 98 -6.40 4.08 -13.03
N SER A 99 -7.25 4.16 -12.00
CA SER A 99 -8.71 4.05 -12.15
C SER A 99 -9.28 5.18 -13.02
N ARG A 100 -8.75 6.40 -12.87
CA ARG A 100 -9.14 7.56 -13.69
C ARG A 100 -8.71 7.42 -15.15
N GLN A 101 -7.51 6.89 -15.39
CA GLN A 101 -7.00 6.66 -16.75
C GLN A 101 -7.79 5.55 -17.46
N GLY A 102 -8.14 4.46 -16.76
CA GLY A 102 -8.97 3.38 -17.31
C GLY A 102 -10.42 3.80 -17.61
N GLY A 103 -10.97 4.77 -16.88
CA GLY A 103 -12.32 5.31 -17.10
C GLY A 103 -12.46 6.26 -18.30
N SER A 104 -11.36 6.81 -18.83
CA SER A 104 -11.40 7.82 -19.90
C SER A 104 -11.42 7.23 -21.33
N GLY A 105 -11.37 5.90 -21.49
CA GLY A 105 -11.31 5.22 -22.80
C GLY A 105 -12.65 4.78 -23.40
N GLY A 106 -13.80 5.06 -22.75
CA GLY A 106 -15.10 4.45 -23.10
C GLY A 106 -16.07 5.28 -23.95
N ALA A 107 -15.72 6.49 -24.40
CA ALA A 107 -16.72 7.43 -24.91
C ALA A 107 -16.56 7.93 -26.36
N HIS A 108 -15.62 7.43 -27.17
CA HIS A 108 -15.52 7.80 -28.59
C HIS A 108 -15.41 6.58 -29.50
N ALA A 109 -16.53 5.90 -29.68
CA ALA A 109 -16.76 5.03 -30.83
C ALA A 109 -18.23 5.13 -31.26
N GLN A 110 -18.55 6.12 -32.10
CA GLN A 110 -19.55 5.94 -33.15
C GLN A 110 -19.07 6.65 -34.43
N PRO A 111 -18.94 5.93 -35.55
CA PRO A 111 -18.77 6.53 -36.86
C PRO A 111 -20.14 6.96 -37.39
N GLY A 112 -20.27 8.24 -37.74
CA GLY A 112 -21.43 8.78 -38.46
C GLY A 112 -21.09 8.91 -39.94
N VAL A 113 -21.94 8.30 -40.75
CA VAL A 113 -21.96 8.22 -42.22
C VAL A 113 -22.05 9.60 -42.87
#